data_AF-A0AAE3ZGK4-F1
#
_entry.id   AF-A0AAE3ZGK4-F1
#
_cell.length_a   1.000
_cell.length_b   1.000
_cell.length_c   1.000
_cell.angle_alpha   90.00
_cell.angle_beta   90.00
_cell.angle_gamma   90.00
#
_symmetry.space_group_name_H-M   'P 1'
#
loop_
_entity.id
_entity.type
_entity.pdbx_description
1 polymer ?
#
loop_
_entity_poly.entity_id
_entity_poly.type
_entity_poly.pdbx_seq_one_letter_code
_entity_poly.pdbx_strand_id
1 'polypeptide(L)'
;MFAQESGLTPDAIDNLRRKGFTQRQIAAMYGVSDSAVSAMKRRYAKEISYRTKREIANELFPFRYIQTRFTEAGIYHRLRDHGHYMVGGEDELSYERLKNLGGFYDRLKEYDLVVEYDPSIKPNISAKYGGFAYRDREPSDGDLIIRMNKHTDITDKNRNIWTLPNKRPLE
;
A
#
# COMPACT_ATOMS: atom_id res chain seq x y z
N MET A 1 17.33 -0.09 -29.02
CA MET A 1 16.25 -0.38 -29.98
C MET A 1 15.00 0.31 -29.46
N PHE A 2 14.52 1.33 -30.16
CA PHE A 2 13.49 2.25 -29.65
C PHE A 2 12.09 1.62 -29.81
N ALA A 3 11.21 1.85 -28.83
CA ALA A 3 9.88 1.24 -28.69
C ALA A 3 8.91 1.42 -29.89
N GLN A 4 9.31 2.13 -30.94
CA GLN A 4 8.51 2.34 -32.14
C GLN A 4 8.58 1.15 -33.12
N GLU A 5 9.65 0.35 -33.09
CA GLU A 5 9.78 -0.87 -33.92
C GLU A 5 9.16 -2.10 -33.27
N SER A 6 8.96 -2.09 -31.95
CA SER A 6 8.41 -3.24 -31.22
C SER A 6 6.89 -3.38 -31.31
N GLY A 7 6.18 -2.37 -31.82
CA GLY A 7 4.71 -2.36 -31.84
C GLY A 7 4.05 -2.25 -30.46
N LEU A 8 4.81 -1.90 -29.42
CA LEU A 8 4.27 -1.70 -28.07
C LEU A 8 3.52 -0.37 -27.99
N THR A 9 2.22 -0.42 -27.69
CA THR A 9 1.36 0.78 -27.54
C THR A 9 0.80 0.90 -26.12
N PRO A 10 0.35 2.11 -25.69
CA PRO A 10 -0.31 2.29 -24.41
C PRO A 10 -1.52 1.36 -24.22
N ASP A 11 -2.39 1.25 -25.22
CA ASP A 11 -3.56 0.36 -25.20
C ASP A 11 -3.19 -1.12 -25.08
N ALA A 12 -2.10 -1.55 -25.73
CA ALA A 12 -1.61 -2.91 -25.62
C ALA A 12 -1.14 -3.21 -24.20
N ILE A 13 -0.38 -2.29 -23.58
CA ILE A 13 0.04 -2.41 -22.17
C ILE A 13 -1.17 -2.50 -21.26
N ASP A 14 -2.15 -1.60 -21.43
CA ASP A 14 -3.35 -1.53 -20.61
C ASP A 14 -4.18 -2.83 -20.69
N ASN A 15 -4.42 -3.33 -21.91
CA ASN A 15 -5.15 -4.58 -22.13
C ASN A 15 -4.42 -5.81 -21.59
N LEU A 16 -3.10 -5.91 -21.76
CA LEU A 16 -2.32 -7.04 -21.22
C LEU A 16 -2.25 -6.99 -19.69
N ARG A 17 -2.18 -5.79 -19.12
CA ARG A 17 -2.22 -5.63 -17.66
C ARG A 17 -3.58 -6.01 -17.08
N ARG A 18 -4.69 -5.67 -17.75
CA ARG A 18 -6.03 -6.18 -17.38
C ARG A 18 -6.12 -7.70 -17.39
N LYS A 19 -5.39 -8.35 -18.30
CA LYS A 19 -5.27 -9.81 -18.39
C LYS A 19 -4.31 -10.43 -17.36
N GLY A 20 -3.70 -9.63 -16.48
CA GLY A 20 -2.82 -10.10 -15.42
C GLY A 20 -1.35 -10.21 -15.79
N PHE A 21 -0.94 -9.81 -17.00
CA PHE A 21 0.48 -9.86 -17.37
C PHE A 21 1.32 -8.84 -16.59
N THR A 22 2.49 -9.26 -16.14
CA THR A 22 3.48 -8.38 -15.50
C THR A 22 4.23 -7.53 -16.52
N GLN A 23 4.83 -6.41 -16.09
CA GLN A 23 5.65 -5.58 -16.98
C GLN A 23 6.77 -6.37 -17.65
N ARG A 24 7.39 -7.30 -16.90
CA ARG A 24 8.46 -8.18 -17.41
C ARG A 24 7.96 -9.14 -18.48
N GLN A 25 6.78 -9.72 -18.29
CA GLN A 25 6.18 -10.58 -19.32
C GLN A 25 5.82 -9.77 -20.57
N ILE A 26 5.25 -8.57 -20.40
CA ILE A 26 4.95 -7.68 -21.53
C ILE A 26 6.24 -7.29 -22.25
N ALA A 27 7.29 -6.92 -21.53
CA ALA A 27 8.58 -6.58 -22.11
C ALA A 27 9.15 -7.75 -22.94
N ALA A 28 9.12 -8.96 -22.39
CA ALA A 28 9.53 -10.17 -23.08
C ALA A 28 8.68 -10.46 -24.35
N MET A 29 7.35 -10.28 -24.28
CA MET A 29 6.45 -10.48 -25.42
C MET A 29 6.75 -9.52 -26.59
N TYR A 30 7.21 -8.31 -26.30
CA TYR A 30 7.47 -7.27 -27.29
C TYR A 30 8.95 -7.07 -27.60
N GLY A 31 9.84 -7.91 -27.05
CA GLY A 31 11.29 -7.81 -27.27
C GLY A 31 11.90 -6.49 -26.77
N VAL A 32 11.30 -5.86 -25.75
CA VAL A 32 11.79 -4.61 -25.16
C VAL A 32 12.29 -4.84 -23.73
N SER A 33 12.90 -3.82 -23.13
CA SER A 33 13.26 -3.85 -21.71
C SER A 33 12.07 -3.48 -20.81
N ASP A 34 12.08 -3.99 -19.57
CA ASP A 34 11.11 -3.60 -18.52
C ASP A 34 11.10 -2.08 -18.29
N SER A 35 12.26 -1.43 -18.43
CA SER A 35 12.41 0.03 -18.32
C SER A 35 11.70 0.78 -19.44
N ALA A 36 11.61 0.23 -20.64
CA ALA A 36 10.87 0.81 -21.75
C ALA A 36 9.35 0.78 -21.51
N VAL A 37 8.83 -0.35 -21.01
CA VAL A 37 7.42 -0.48 -20.59
C VAL A 37 7.10 0.53 -19.47
N SER A 38 7.99 0.65 -18.48
CA SER A 38 7.87 1.62 -17.38
C SER A 38 7.88 3.08 -17.86
N ALA A 39 8.77 3.41 -18.81
CA ALA A 39 8.83 4.74 -19.41
C ALA A 39 7.56 5.09 -20.19
N MET A 40 7.01 4.13 -20.95
CA MET A 40 5.73 4.29 -21.63
C MET A 40 4.59 4.53 -20.64
N LYS A 41 4.52 3.76 -19.54
CA LYS A 41 3.52 3.99 -18.49
C LYS A 41 3.58 5.40 -17.93
N ARG A 42 4.77 5.93 -17.68
CA ARG A 42 4.94 7.31 -17.20
C ARG A 42 4.51 8.33 -18.24
N ARG A 43 4.91 8.14 -19.50
CA ARG A 43 4.64 9.06 -20.60
C ARG A 43 3.16 9.14 -20.98
N TYR A 44 2.48 7.99 -20.94
CA TYR A 44 1.08 7.84 -21.37
C TYR A 44 0.15 7.49 -20.22
N ALA A 45 0.44 8.00 -19.02
CA ALA A 45 -0.34 7.71 -17.81
C ALA A 45 -1.83 8.12 -17.91
N LYS A 46 -2.17 9.06 -18.81
CA LYS A 46 -3.56 9.46 -19.08
C LYS A 46 -4.32 8.47 -19.96
N GLU A 47 -3.61 7.65 -20.72
CA GLU A 47 -4.17 6.67 -21.66
C GLU A 47 -4.19 5.26 -21.04
N ILE A 48 -3.20 4.94 -20.19
CA ILE A 48 -3.14 3.67 -19.45
C ILE A 48 -3.88 3.83 -18.12
N SER A 49 -5.15 3.38 -18.08
CA SER A 49 -6.01 3.54 -16.91
C SER A 49 -5.82 2.43 -15.87
N TYR A 50 -5.29 1.26 -16.27
CA TYR A 50 -5.21 0.11 -15.39
C TYR A 50 -4.10 0.26 -14.34
N ARG A 51 -4.52 0.22 -13.08
CA ARG A 51 -3.66 0.16 -11.90
C ARG A 51 -3.79 -1.22 -11.26
N THR A 52 -2.67 -1.86 -10.94
CA THR A 52 -2.72 -3.07 -10.09
C THR A 52 -3.20 -2.72 -8.69
N LYS A 53 -3.78 -3.71 -7.99
CA LYS A 53 -4.12 -3.62 -6.57
C LYS A 53 -2.97 -3.04 -5.71
N ARG A 54 -1.74 -3.50 -5.95
CA ARG A 54 -0.52 -2.92 -5.34
C ARG A 54 -0.27 -1.44 -5.65
N GLU A 55 -0.53 -0.99 -6.87
CA GLU A 55 -0.36 0.42 -7.26
C GLU A 55 -1.42 1.28 -6.56
N ILE A 56 -2.67 0.79 -6.50
CA ILE A 56 -3.77 1.43 -5.78
C ILE A 56 -3.44 1.53 -4.28
N ALA A 57 -3.02 0.44 -3.63
CA ALA A 57 -2.66 0.45 -2.22
C ALA A 57 -1.51 1.42 -1.89
N ASN A 58 -0.55 1.59 -2.81
CA ASN A 58 0.52 2.57 -2.66
C ASN A 58 0.02 4.01 -2.78
N GLU A 59 -0.87 4.27 -3.73
CA GLU A 59 -1.44 5.60 -3.97
C GLU A 59 -2.35 6.04 -2.82
N LEU A 60 -3.11 5.11 -2.24
CA LEU A 60 -4.01 5.37 -1.11
C LEU A 60 -3.30 5.35 0.26
N PHE A 61 -1.98 5.17 0.27
CA PHE A 61 -1.19 5.11 1.50
C PHE A 61 -1.29 6.43 2.28
N PRO A 62 -1.48 6.41 3.61
CA PRO A 62 -2.06 7.51 4.34
C PRO A 62 -1.01 8.54 4.79
N PHE A 63 0.25 8.37 4.41
CA PHE A 63 1.33 9.26 4.84
C PHE A 63 2.01 9.87 3.62
N ARG A 64 2.05 11.20 3.56
CA ARG A 64 2.64 11.94 2.43
C ARG A 64 4.13 11.68 2.26
N TYR A 65 4.82 11.58 3.39
CA TYR A 65 6.25 11.39 3.45
C TYR A 65 6.62 10.57 4.68
N ILE A 66 7.39 9.51 4.46
CA ILE A 66 8.01 8.73 5.52
C ILE A 66 9.51 8.71 5.28
N GLN A 67 10.28 9.04 6.31
CA GLN A 67 11.72 8.90 6.27
C GLN A 67 12.11 7.42 6.22
N THR A 68 13.05 7.05 5.35
CA THR A 68 13.47 5.67 5.11
C THR A 68 13.82 4.90 6.38
N ARG A 69 14.44 5.54 7.38
CA ARG A 69 14.78 4.88 8.66
C ARG A 69 13.57 4.30 9.42
N PHE A 70 12.37 4.83 9.19
CA PHE A 70 11.16 4.38 9.86
C PHE A 70 10.47 3.23 9.13
N THR A 71 10.86 2.92 7.88
CA THR A 71 10.24 1.83 7.10
C THR A 71 10.62 0.45 7.61
N GLU A 72 11.63 0.34 8.47
CA GLU A 72 12.01 -0.92 9.14
C GLU A 72 11.06 -1.29 10.28
N ALA A 73 10.16 -0.38 10.70
CA ALA A 73 9.26 -0.63 11.81
C ALA A 73 8.22 -1.71 11.45
N GLY A 74 7.97 -2.65 12.38
CA GLY A 74 6.92 -3.66 12.21
C GLY A 74 5.55 -3.03 11.95
N ILE A 75 5.24 -1.93 12.66
CA ILE A 75 4.01 -1.13 12.47
C ILE A 75 3.87 -0.66 11.01
N TYR A 76 4.94 -0.12 10.41
CA TYR A 76 4.92 0.31 9.01
C TYR A 76 4.56 -0.86 8.09
N HIS A 77 5.19 -2.02 8.27
CA HIS A 77 4.86 -3.21 7.49
C HIS A 77 3.40 -3.66 7.68
N ARG A 78 2.86 -3.60 8.90
CA ARG A 78 1.45 -3.94 9.15
C ARG A 78 0.48 -2.97 8.45
N LEU A 79 0.77 -1.67 8.44
CA LEU A 79 -0.03 -0.68 7.72
C LEU A 79 0.03 -0.89 6.20
N ARG A 80 1.18 -1.28 5.67
CA ARG A 80 1.31 -1.66 4.25
C ARG A 80 0.47 -2.89 3.94
N ASP A 81 0.58 -3.94 4.75
CA ASP A 81 -0.20 -5.17 4.59
C ASP A 81 -1.71 -4.90 4.69
N HIS A 82 -2.12 -4.05 5.64
CA HIS A 82 -3.51 -3.60 5.76
C HIS A 82 -4.03 -2.95 4.48
N GLY A 83 -3.32 -1.96 3.94
CA GLY A 83 -3.72 -1.30 2.69
C GLY A 83 -3.82 -2.27 1.51
N HIS A 84 -2.89 -3.24 1.41
CA HIS A 84 -2.96 -4.30 0.41
C HIS A 84 -4.19 -5.18 0.58
N TYR A 85 -4.47 -5.62 1.82
CA TYR A 85 -5.63 -6.44 2.14
C TYR A 85 -6.94 -5.72 1.85
N MET A 86 -7.06 -4.45 2.23
CA MET A 86 -8.27 -3.65 2.01
C MET A 86 -8.57 -3.38 0.53
N VAL A 87 -7.53 -3.33 -0.31
CA VAL A 87 -7.69 -3.15 -1.77
C VAL A 87 -7.95 -4.47 -2.49
N GLY A 88 -7.33 -5.56 -2.06
CA GLY A 88 -7.24 -6.77 -2.88
C GLY A 88 -7.65 -8.08 -2.24
N GLY A 89 -7.92 -8.10 -0.93
CA GLY A 89 -8.28 -9.27 -0.16
C GLY A 89 -7.09 -10.15 0.24
N GLU A 90 -7.37 -11.42 0.54
CA GLU A 90 -6.38 -12.39 1.01
C GLU A 90 -5.31 -12.72 -0.05
N ASP A 91 -5.69 -12.75 -1.33
CA ASP A 91 -4.81 -13.10 -2.45
C ASP A 91 -3.59 -12.17 -2.60
N GLU A 92 -3.62 -10.98 -2.00
CA GLU A 92 -2.50 -10.02 -2.07
C GLU A 92 -1.36 -10.32 -1.09
N LEU A 93 -1.60 -11.19 -0.10
CA LEU A 93 -0.69 -11.44 1.00
C LEU A 93 -0.40 -12.94 1.14
N SER A 94 0.82 -13.27 1.55
CA SER A 94 1.14 -14.64 1.93
C SER A 94 0.42 -15.01 3.22
N TYR A 95 0.23 -16.31 3.46
CA TYR A 95 -0.35 -16.83 4.70
C TYR A 95 0.30 -16.23 5.95
N GLU A 96 1.64 -16.18 5.99
CA GLU A 96 2.38 -15.60 7.12
C GLU A 96 2.03 -14.12 7.28
N ARG A 97 1.99 -13.32 6.20
CA ARG A 97 1.61 -11.90 6.30
C ARG A 97 0.17 -11.73 6.78
N LEU A 98 -0.76 -12.57 6.34
CA LEU A 98 -2.17 -12.57 6.77
C LEU A 98 -2.31 -12.89 8.25
N LYS A 99 -1.67 -13.96 8.74
CA LYS A 99 -1.65 -14.33 10.17
C LYS A 99 -1.16 -13.17 11.04
N ASN A 100 -0.09 -12.57 10.59
CA ASN A 100 0.68 -11.53 11.28
C ASN A 100 -0.07 -10.17 11.18
N LEU A 101 -0.93 -9.98 10.18
CA LEU A 101 -1.89 -8.88 10.07
C LEU A 101 -3.10 -9.10 10.99
N GLY A 102 -3.57 -10.34 11.12
CA GLY A 102 -4.59 -10.72 12.10
C GLY A 102 -4.18 -10.34 13.53
N GLY A 103 -2.96 -10.71 13.95
CA GLY A 103 -2.43 -10.33 15.27
C GLY A 103 -2.28 -8.81 15.47
N PHE A 104 -2.03 -8.06 14.39
CA PHE A 104 -2.05 -6.59 14.44
C PHE A 104 -3.46 -6.06 14.72
N TYR A 105 -4.48 -6.59 14.03
CA TYR A 105 -5.88 -6.21 14.29
C TYR A 105 -6.35 -6.60 15.68
N ASP A 106 -5.97 -7.78 16.16
CA ASP A 106 -6.30 -8.24 17.50
C ASP A 106 -5.74 -7.26 18.54
N ARG A 107 -4.47 -6.86 18.39
CA ARG A 107 -3.84 -5.86 19.25
C ARG A 107 -4.56 -4.50 19.23
N LEU A 108 -4.97 -4.02 18.06
CA LEU A 108 -5.70 -2.75 17.96
C LEU A 108 -7.06 -2.82 18.65
N LYS A 109 -7.76 -3.94 18.53
CA LYS A 109 -9.09 -4.14 19.13
C LYS A 109 -9.03 -4.40 20.63
N GLU A 110 -8.17 -5.33 21.06
CA GLU A 110 -8.07 -5.80 22.45
C GLU A 110 -7.66 -4.69 23.41
N TYR A 111 -6.75 -3.82 22.97
CA TYR A 111 -6.22 -2.73 23.78
C TYR A 111 -6.78 -1.35 23.42
N ASP A 112 -7.80 -1.30 22.55
CA ASP A 112 -8.40 -0.08 21.99
C ASP A 112 -7.36 0.96 21.55
N LEU A 113 -6.48 0.55 20.64
CA LEU A 113 -5.34 1.34 20.17
C LEU A 113 -5.58 1.90 18.77
N VAL A 114 -4.85 2.98 18.47
CA VAL A 114 -4.61 3.52 17.14
C VAL A 114 -3.12 3.66 16.87
N VAL A 115 -2.72 3.68 15.60
CA VAL A 115 -1.34 3.95 15.21
C VAL A 115 -1.16 5.44 14.93
N GLU A 116 -0.14 6.05 15.53
CA GLU A 116 0.30 7.39 15.20
C GLU A 116 1.62 7.34 14.41
N TYR A 117 1.70 8.14 13.34
CA TYR A 117 2.96 8.47 12.70
C TYR A 117 3.31 9.93 12.94
N ASP A 118 4.47 10.18 13.52
CA ASP A 118 5.08 11.51 13.57
C ASP A 118 6.62 11.34 13.60
N PRO A 119 7.37 12.00 12.69
CA PRO A 119 8.83 11.85 12.59
C PRO A 119 9.60 12.29 13.84
N SER A 120 8.96 13.02 14.77
CA SER A 120 9.53 13.42 16.06
C SER A 120 9.38 12.34 17.15
N ILE A 121 8.56 11.31 16.94
CA ILE A 121 8.41 10.19 17.87
C ILE A 121 9.76 9.49 18.01
N LYS A 122 10.24 9.45 19.26
CA LYS A 122 11.50 8.79 19.61
C LYS A 122 11.41 7.27 19.46
N PRO A 123 12.56 6.58 19.28
CA PRO A 123 12.66 5.13 19.44
C PRO A 123 11.87 4.59 20.62
N ASN A 124 11.14 3.51 20.39
CA ASN A 124 10.35 2.84 21.42
C ASN A 124 10.29 1.33 21.14
N ILE A 125 9.68 0.58 22.06
CA ILE A 125 9.62 -0.89 21.99
C ILE A 125 8.94 -1.42 20.72
N SER A 126 8.00 -0.67 20.14
CA SER A 126 7.28 -1.07 18.93
C SER A 126 7.93 -0.54 17.64
N ALA A 127 8.80 0.47 17.74
CA ALA A 127 9.50 1.09 16.63
C ALA A 127 10.93 1.47 17.03
N LYS A 128 11.89 0.57 16.76
CA LYS A 128 13.31 0.71 17.12
C LYS A 128 13.94 2.03 16.68
N TYR A 129 13.55 2.57 15.54
CA TYR A 129 14.10 3.83 15.01
C TYR A 129 13.19 5.04 15.26
N GLY A 130 12.04 4.86 15.94
CA GLY A 130 11.05 5.89 16.18
C GLY A 130 10.04 6.04 15.03
N GLY A 131 9.40 7.19 14.95
CA GLY A 131 8.44 7.56 13.90
C GLY A 131 7.02 7.02 14.11
N PHE A 132 6.86 5.84 14.71
CA PHE A 132 5.57 5.22 14.96
C PHE A 132 5.35 4.92 16.44
N ALA A 133 4.10 5.01 16.89
CA ALA A 133 3.67 4.57 18.20
C ALA A 133 2.24 4.01 18.14
N TYR A 134 1.93 3.09 19.07
CA TYR A 134 0.54 2.83 19.43
C TYR A 134 0.11 3.87 20.45
N ARG A 135 -1.12 4.38 20.32
CA ARG A 135 -1.75 5.32 21.24
C ARG A 135 -3.11 4.79 21.65
N ASP A 136 -3.53 5.09 22.87
CA ASP A 136 -4.90 4.85 23.30
C ASP A 136 -5.85 5.63 22.40
N ARG A 137 -6.94 5.00 21.96
CA ARG A 137 -7.92 5.61 21.07
C ARG A 137 -8.60 6.80 21.74
N GLU A 138 -8.77 7.87 20.98
CA GLU A 138 -9.55 9.04 21.36
C GLU A 138 -10.86 9.06 20.55
N PRO A 139 -11.94 9.69 21.06
CA PRO A 139 -13.18 9.83 20.30
C PRO A 139 -13.01 10.49 18.92
N SER A 140 -11.99 11.36 18.78
CA SER A 140 -11.62 12.04 17.54
C SER A 140 -11.06 11.10 16.46
N ASP A 141 -10.52 9.94 16.84
CA ASP A 141 -10.01 8.94 15.89
C ASP A 141 -11.15 8.20 15.16
N GLY A 142 -12.34 8.14 15.78
CA GLY A 142 -13.48 7.38 15.27
C GLY A 142 -13.15 5.90 15.08
N ASP A 143 -13.44 5.37 13.88
CA ASP A 143 -13.19 4.00 13.44
C ASP A 143 -11.83 3.80 12.74
N LEU A 144 -11.00 4.85 12.64
CA LEU A 144 -9.71 4.76 11.98
C LEU A 144 -8.72 3.92 12.80
N ILE A 145 -7.84 3.20 12.11
CA ILE A 145 -6.70 2.52 12.74
C ILE A 145 -5.46 3.42 12.83
N ILE A 146 -5.51 4.60 12.21
CA ILE A 146 -4.43 5.59 12.19
C ILE A 146 -4.97 6.91 12.75
N ARG A 147 -4.22 7.51 13.68
CA ARG A 147 -4.49 8.85 14.19
C ARG A 147 -4.19 9.92 13.14
N MET A 148 -5.16 10.80 12.90
CA MET A 148 -5.00 11.92 11.98
C MET A 148 -4.15 13.03 12.63
N ASN A 149 -3.12 13.48 11.91
CA ASN A 149 -2.29 14.63 12.28
C ASN A 149 -1.72 15.28 11.01
N LYS A 150 -0.81 16.26 11.15
CA LYS A 150 -0.19 16.99 10.02
C LYS A 150 0.65 16.13 9.05
N HIS A 151 0.99 14.89 9.42
CA HIS A 151 1.76 13.95 8.62
C HIS A 151 0.89 12.89 7.93
N THR A 152 -0.39 12.83 8.31
CA THR A 152 -1.38 11.91 7.76
C THR A 152 -2.23 12.62 6.70
N ASP A 153 -2.59 11.89 5.65
CA ASP A 153 -3.39 12.34 4.51
C ASP A 153 -4.49 11.32 4.21
N ILE A 154 -5.34 11.10 5.21
CA ILE A 154 -6.56 10.34 5.04
C ILE A 154 -7.65 11.32 4.62
N THR A 155 -8.20 11.08 3.44
CA THR A 155 -9.28 11.82 2.82
C THR A 155 -10.52 10.93 2.77
N ASP A 156 -11.69 11.52 2.47
CA ASP A 156 -12.93 10.73 2.31
C ASP A 156 -12.79 9.60 1.29
N LYS A 157 -11.91 9.76 0.29
CA LYS A 157 -11.68 8.77 -0.77
C LYS A 157 -10.97 7.49 -0.30
N ASN A 158 -10.09 7.59 0.71
CA ASN A 158 -9.35 6.45 1.23
C ASN A 158 -9.69 6.12 2.69
N ARG A 159 -10.64 6.84 3.31
CA ARG A 159 -11.04 6.63 4.71
C ARG A 159 -11.39 5.18 5.00
N ASN A 160 -12.23 4.57 4.16
CA ASN A 160 -12.66 3.17 4.32
C ASN A 160 -11.51 2.16 4.18
N ILE A 161 -10.36 2.55 3.63
CA ILE A 161 -9.16 1.70 3.54
C ILE A 161 -8.39 1.69 4.87
N TRP A 162 -8.60 2.67 5.75
CA TRP A 162 -7.85 2.84 7.00
C TRP A 162 -8.72 2.63 8.24
N THR A 163 -9.77 1.83 8.10
CA THR A 163 -10.62 1.30 9.17
C THR A 163 -10.41 -0.19 9.28
N LEU A 164 -10.76 -0.80 10.41
CA LEU A 164 -10.72 -2.27 10.53
C LEU A 164 -11.66 -2.92 9.49
N PRO A 165 -11.25 -4.04 8.86
CA PRO A 165 -12.12 -4.74 7.92
C PRO A 165 -13.28 -5.43 8.63
N ASN A 166 -14.39 -5.61 7.91
CA ASN A 166 -15.54 -6.40 8.39
C ASN A 166 -15.21 -7.89 8.55
N LYS A 167 -14.34 -8.42 7.68
CA LYS A 167 -13.84 -9.80 7.74
C LYS A 167 -12.38 -9.79 8.17
N ARG A 168 -12.01 -10.58 9.18
CA ARG A 168 -10.61 -10.75 9.58
C ARG A 168 -9.89 -11.67 8.57
N PRO A 169 -8.58 -11.46 8.32
CA PRO A 169 -7.79 -12.38 7.51
C PRO A 169 -7.82 -13.80 8.09
N LEU A 170 -7.94 -14.81 7.23
CA LEU A 170 -7.95 -16.24 7.60
C LEU A 170 -9.14 -16.65 8.49
N GLU A 171 -10.24 -15.89 8.44
CA GLU A 171 -11.51 -16.20 9.10
C GLU A 171 -12.50 -16.95 8.19
#